data_AF-A0A1L3MLL9-F1
#
_entry.id   AF-A0A1L3MLL9-F1
#
_cell.length_a   1.000
_cell.length_b   1.000
_cell.length_c   1.000
_cell.angle_alpha   90.00
_cell.angle_beta   90.00
_cell.angle_gamma   90.00
#
_symmetry.space_group_name_H-M   'P 1'
#
loop_
_entity.id
_entity.type
_entity.pdbx_description
1 polymer ?
#
loop_
_entity_poly.entity_id
_entity_poly.type
_entity_poly.pdbx_seq_one_letter_code
_entity_poly.pdbx_strand_id
1 'polypeptide(L)'
;MNILWIFHQEAYQKLEWKQIQKQQVTIGSELEHTVTFQTYPKKEEPITIRKEEEGFSFHVGSSQTRKLEPLKAYKINIENEQFTLYLSQQKVEKQIYYIGHLPELSFSTRRMHNPLSLNKQMRG
;
A
#
# COMPACT_ATOMS: atom_id res chain seq x y z
N MET A 1 3.98 -3.39 12.13
CA MET A 1 4.16 -4.32 10.99
C MET A 1 4.10 -3.48 9.73
N ASN A 2 4.95 -3.72 8.72
CA ASN A 2 4.91 -2.93 7.48
C ASN A 2 4.01 -3.60 6.45
N ILE A 3 3.19 -2.78 5.79
CA ILE A 3 2.27 -3.18 4.73
C ILE A 3 2.71 -2.49 3.46
N LEU A 4 3.00 -3.27 2.42
CA LEU A 4 3.21 -2.77 1.07
C LEU A 4 1.88 -2.77 0.33
N TRP A 5 1.49 -1.60 -0.16
CA TRP A 5 0.36 -1.41 -1.04
C TRP A 5 0.86 -1.19 -2.46
N ILE A 6 0.28 -1.91 -3.41
CA ILE A 6 0.58 -1.81 -4.83
C ILE A 6 -0.73 -1.46 -5.52
N PHE A 7 -0.84 -0.23 -6.01
CA PHE A 7 -2.00 0.23 -6.78
C PHE A 7 -1.70 0.15 -8.26
N HIS A 8 -2.67 -0.34 -9.02
CA HIS A 8 -2.59 -0.48 -10.47
C HIS A 8 -4.00 -0.35 -11.04
N GLN A 9 -4.21 0.62 -11.92
CA GLN A 9 -5.52 0.96 -12.48
C GLN A 9 -6.57 1.15 -11.36
N GLU A 10 -7.66 0.37 -11.37
CA GLU A 10 -8.74 0.40 -10.38
C GLU A 10 -8.57 -0.62 -9.24
N ALA A 11 -7.44 -1.35 -9.23
CA ALA A 11 -7.17 -2.39 -8.26
C ALA A 11 -6.02 -2.03 -7.33
N TYR A 12 -5.97 -2.73 -6.19
CA TYR A 12 -4.83 -2.71 -5.30
C TYR A 12 -4.53 -4.10 -4.76
N GLN A 13 -3.26 -4.34 -4.45
CA GLN A 13 -2.80 -5.50 -3.71
C GLN A 13 -2.14 -5.05 -2.41
N LYS A 14 -2.37 -5.84 -1.36
CA LYS A 14 -1.85 -5.59 0.00
C LYS A 14 -0.97 -6.76 0.42
N LEU A 15 0.29 -6.49 0.74
CA LEU A 15 1.23 -7.48 1.26
C LEU A 15 1.71 -7.10 2.66
N GLU A 16 1.70 -8.06 3.57
CA GLU A 16 2.29 -7.90 4.89
C GLU A 16 3.73 -8.44 4.86
N TRP A 17 4.71 -7.60 5.17
CA TRP A 17 6.11 -7.98 4.97
C TRP A 17 6.55 -9.20 5.78
N LYS A 18 5.93 -9.46 6.94
CA LYS A 18 6.24 -10.66 7.74
C LYS A 18 5.89 -11.98 7.04
N GLN A 19 4.99 -11.95 6.07
CA GLN A 19 4.56 -13.14 5.32
C GLN A 19 5.48 -13.44 4.13
N ILE A 20 6.38 -12.51 3.78
CA ILE A 20 7.28 -12.64 2.64
C ILE A 20 8.55 -13.36 3.09
N GLN A 21 8.67 -14.63 2.69
CA GLN A 21 9.82 -15.47 3.07
C GLN A 21 11.15 -14.99 2.48
N LYS A 22 11.13 -14.32 1.32
CA LYS A 22 12.33 -14.06 0.49
C LYS A 22 13.05 -12.74 0.76
N GLN A 23 12.69 -11.96 1.80
CA GLN A 23 13.18 -10.57 2.02
C GLN A 23 13.09 -9.63 0.79
N GLN A 24 12.42 -10.07 -0.26
CA GLN A 24 12.28 -9.41 -1.55
C GLN A 24 10.87 -9.68 -2.08
N VAL A 25 10.30 -8.65 -2.69
CA VAL A 25 9.04 -8.70 -3.42
C VAL A 25 9.33 -8.32 -4.86
N THR A 26 8.82 -9.11 -5.80
CA THR A 26 8.87 -8.81 -7.24
C THR A 26 7.46 -8.63 -7.78
N ILE A 27 7.27 -7.62 -8.62
CA ILE A 27 6.02 -7.30 -9.30
C ILE A 27 6.26 -7.42 -10.80
N GLY A 28 5.54 -8.30 -11.49
CA GLY A 28 5.72 -8.53 -12.92
C GLY A 28 4.60 -9.37 -13.55
N SER A 29 4.82 -9.86 -14.78
CA SER A 29 3.83 -10.66 -15.53
C SER A 29 3.85 -12.16 -15.23
N GLU A 30 4.99 -12.67 -14.76
CA GLU A 30 5.19 -14.10 -14.54
C GLU A 30 4.65 -14.60 -13.19
N LEU A 31 4.28 -15.89 -13.14
CA LEU A 31 3.74 -16.55 -11.93
C LEU A 31 4.78 -16.74 -10.81
N GLU A 32 6.07 -16.68 -11.15
CA GLU A 32 7.16 -16.75 -10.17
C GLU A 32 7.35 -15.44 -9.39
N HIS A 33 6.79 -14.34 -9.89
CA HIS A 33 6.81 -13.07 -9.18
C HIS A 33 5.95 -13.13 -7.92
N THR A 34 6.33 -12.35 -6.91
CA THR A 34 5.56 -12.28 -5.65
C THR A 34 4.16 -11.73 -5.88
N VAL A 35 4.07 -10.75 -6.78
CA VAL A 35 2.81 -10.18 -7.24
C VAL A 35 2.78 -10.20 -8.75
N THR A 36 1.75 -10.85 -9.27
CA THR A 36 1.55 -10.98 -10.71
C THR A 36 0.44 -10.04 -11.17
N PHE A 37 0.74 -9.20 -12.16
CA PHE A 37 -0.26 -8.45 -12.92
C PHE A 37 -0.20 -8.92 -14.37
N GLN A 38 -1.30 -9.45 -14.90
CA GLN A 38 -1.33 -9.95 -16.29
C GLN A 38 -1.10 -8.85 -17.33
N THR A 39 -1.46 -7.62 -16.98
CA THR A 39 -1.25 -6.42 -17.81
C THR A 39 0.17 -5.86 -17.69
N TYR A 40 1.01 -6.40 -16.81
CA TYR A 40 2.41 -5.97 -16.72
C TYR A 40 3.12 -6.22 -18.06
N PRO A 41 3.83 -5.23 -18.64
CA PRO A 41 4.50 -5.41 -19.91
C PRO A 41 5.55 -6.52 -19.85
N LYS A 42 5.35 -7.61 -20.63
CA LYS A 42 6.19 -8.82 -20.54
C LYS A 42 7.66 -8.62 -20.93
N LYS A 43 7.96 -7.56 -21.68
CA LYS A 43 9.32 -7.23 -22.12
C LYS A 43 10.08 -6.38 -21.09
N GLU A 44 9.38 -5.88 -20.09
CA GLU A 44 9.94 -4.98 -19.08
C GLU A 44 10.41 -5.78 -17.87
N GLU A 45 11.51 -5.34 -17.28
CA GLU A 45 12.03 -5.95 -16.07
C GLU A 45 11.07 -5.72 -14.89
N PRO A 46 10.95 -6.68 -13.94
CA PRO A 46 10.02 -6.56 -12.82
C PRO A 46 10.42 -5.44 -11.86
N ILE A 47 9.41 -4.84 -11.23
CA ILE A 47 9.64 -3.94 -10.09
C ILE A 47 10.08 -4.81 -8.92
N THR A 48 11.24 -4.51 -8.34
CA THR A 48 11.79 -5.27 -7.23
C THR A 48 11.89 -4.40 -6.00
N ILE A 49 11.24 -4.81 -4.91
CA ILE A 49 11.34 -4.19 -3.58
C ILE A 49 12.17 -5.10 -2.68
N ARG A 50 13.16 -4.56 -1.99
CA ARG A 50 13.99 -5.27 -1.02
C ARG A 50 13.87 -4.66 0.36
N LYS A 51 13.97 -5.51 1.38
CA LYS A 51 14.20 -5.07 2.75
C LYS A 51 15.70 -4.95 2.96
N GLU A 52 16.12 -3.76 3.35
CA GLU A 52 17.50 -3.44 3.72
C GLU A 52 17.62 -3.34 5.25
N GLU A 53 18.84 -3.21 5.77
CA GLU A 53 19.08 -3.01 7.21
C GLU A 53 18.33 -1.77 7.75
N GLU A 54 18.34 -0.67 7.01
CA GLU A 54 17.75 0.62 7.40
C GLU A 54 16.35 0.89 6.82
N GLY A 55 15.69 -0.12 6.24
CA GLY A 55 14.33 0.04 5.73
C GLY A 55 14.05 -0.73 4.45
N PHE A 56 13.53 -0.03 3.44
CA PHE A 56 13.11 -0.63 2.18
C PHE A 56 13.65 0.16 1.00
N SER A 57 14.01 -0.57 -0.05
CA SER A 57 14.46 -0.03 -1.33
C SER A 57 13.63 -0.63 -2.47
N PHE A 58 13.53 0.07 -3.59
CA PHE A 58 12.95 -0.48 -4.82
C PHE A 58 13.77 -0.07 -6.05
N HIS A 59 13.74 -0.90 -7.08
CA HIS A 59 14.26 -0.59 -8.40
C HIS A 59 13.34 -1.16 -9.49
N VAL A 60 13.47 -0.60 -10.69
CA VAL A 60 12.73 -1.02 -11.89
C VAL A 60 13.77 -1.31 -12.95
N GLY A 61 14.02 -2.59 -13.19
CA GLY A 61 15.13 -3.06 -14.02
C GLY A 61 16.48 -2.40 -13.75
N SER A 62 17.13 -1.88 -14.80
CA SER A 62 18.43 -1.19 -14.74
C SER A 62 18.40 0.21 -14.11
N SER A 63 17.25 0.68 -13.64
CA SER A 63 17.16 1.99 -12.98
C SER A 63 17.89 2.02 -11.64
N GLN A 64 18.32 3.22 -11.23
CA GLN A 64 18.94 3.43 -9.93
C GLN A 64 17.98 3.03 -8.80
N THR A 65 18.50 2.24 -7.85
CA THR A 65 17.81 1.89 -6.61
C THR A 65 17.36 3.14 -5.86
N ARG A 66 16.07 3.18 -5.47
CA ARG A 66 15.46 4.26 -4.71
C ARG A 66 15.03 3.75 -3.34
N LYS A 67 15.10 4.62 -2.33
CA LYS A 67 14.55 4.32 -1.00
C LYS A 67 13.02 4.36 -1.06
N LEU A 68 12.36 3.36 -0.49
CA LEU A 68 10.91 3.29 -0.33
C LEU A 68 10.55 3.83 1.07
N GLU A 69 10.31 5.15 1.14
CA GLU A 69 10.02 5.82 2.42
C GLU A 69 8.59 5.49 2.91
N PRO A 70 8.41 5.28 4.22
CA PRO A 70 7.08 5.09 4.80
C PRO A 70 6.15 6.30 4.54
N LEU A 71 4.87 6.01 4.34
CA LEU A 71 3.79 6.97 4.13
C LEU A 71 3.98 7.88 2.90
N LYS A 72 4.87 7.51 1.99
CA LYS A 72 5.10 8.19 0.72
C LYS A 72 4.70 7.29 -0.45
N ALA A 73 3.99 7.88 -1.41
CA ALA A 73 3.57 7.20 -2.63
C ALA A 73 4.61 7.41 -3.72
N TYR A 74 4.99 6.33 -4.41
CA TYR A 74 5.92 6.34 -5.53
C TYR A 74 5.21 5.85 -6.78
N LYS A 75 5.03 6.76 -7.74
CA LYS A 75 4.48 6.43 -9.05
C LYS A 75 5.59 5.92 -9.95
N ILE A 76 5.33 4.79 -10.61
CA ILE A 76 6.22 4.11 -11.52
C ILE A 76 5.45 3.91 -12.81
N ASN A 77 5.94 4.50 -13.90
CA ASN A 77 5.36 4.35 -15.23
C ASN A 77 6.21 3.33 -16.00
N ILE A 78 5.55 2.32 -16.55
CA ILE A 78 6.16 1.26 -17.35
C ILE A 78 5.32 1.12 -18.61
N GLU A 79 5.87 1.54 -19.75
CA GLU A 79 5.12 1.70 -21.00
C GLU A 79 3.80 2.47 -20.79
N ASN A 80 2.66 1.81 -21.00
CA ASN A 80 1.31 2.37 -20.86
C ASN A 80 0.67 2.11 -19.49
N GLU A 81 1.40 1.48 -18.57
CA GLU A 81 0.90 1.10 -17.24
C GLU A 81 1.50 2.00 -16.17
N GLN A 82 0.68 2.36 -15.17
CA GLN A 82 1.12 3.11 -14.00
C GLN A 82 0.90 2.27 -12.74
N PHE A 83 1.98 2.04 -12.00
CA PHE A 83 1.97 1.43 -10.69
C PHE A 83 2.22 2.50 -9.63
N THR A 84 1.59 2.37 -8.47
CA THR A 84 1.92 3.18 -7.29
C THR A 84 2.29 2.26 -6.13
N LEU A 85 3.51 2.43 -5.63
CA LEU A 85 3.97 1.79 -4.40
C LEU A 85 3.72 2.70 -3.21
N TYR A 86 3.17 2.15 -2.14
CA TYR A 86 2.98 2.87 -0.89
C TYR A 86 3.28 1.95 0.29
N LEU A 87 4.22 2.37 1.13
CA LEU A 87 4.59 1.62 2.33
C LEU A 87 3.90 2.24 3.53
N SER A 88 3.00 1.50 4.18
CA SER A 88 2.34 1.95 5.41
C SER A 88 2.78 1.11 6.60
N GLN A 89 2.66 1.68 7.79
CA GLN A 89 2.70 0.89 9.01
C GLN A 89 1.29 0.43 9.32
N GLN A 90 1.12 -0.84 9.64
CA GLN A 90 -0.09 -1.33 10.27
C GLN A 90 -0.21 -0.66 11.63
N LYS A 91 -1.20 0.22 11.79
CA LYS A 91 -1.62 0.65 13.12
C LYS A 91 -2.17 -0.58 13.83
N VAL A 92 -1.60 -0.87 15.01
CA VAL A 92 -2.03 -1.99 15.87
C VAL A 92 -3.40 -1.68 16.51
N GLU A 93 -3.81 -0.41 16.49
CA GLU A 93 -5.09 0.03 17.01
C GLU A 93 -6.24 -0.34 16.07
N LYS A 94 -6.85 -1.50 16.35
CA LYS A 94 -8.16 -1.86 15.80
C LYS A 94 -9.22 -1.09 16.59
N GLN A 95 -9.88 -0.15 15.93
CA GLN A 95 -11.03 0.56 16.49
C GLN A 95 -12.32 -0.13 16.01
N ILE A 96 -13.21 -0.38 16.96
CA ILE A 96 -14.53 -0.95 16.69
C ILE A 96 -15.55 0.14 16.97
N TYR A 97 -16.41 0.42 15.99
CA TYR A 97 -17.47 1.42 16.10
C TYR A 97 -18.83 0.73 16.07
N TYR A 98 -19.67 1.00 17.07
CA TYR A 98 -21.07 0.57 17.04
C TYR A 98 -21.88 1.60 16.26
N ILE A 99 -22.36 1.21 15.07
CA ILE A 99 -23.13 2.10 14.17
C ILE A 99 -24.64 2.02 14.38
N GLY A 100 -25.12 1.10 15.25
CA GLY A 100 -26.49 1.03 15.78
C GLY A 100 -27.61 1.54 14.89
N HIS A 101 -27.97 2.81 15.08
CA HIS A 101 -29.12 3.50 14.50
C HIS A 101 -28.75 4.51 13.38
N LEU A 102 -27.48 4.59 12.98
CA LEU A 102 -27.03 5.52 11.95
C LEU A 102 -27.36 4.96 10.57
N PRO A 103 -28.15 5.68 9.73
CA PRO A 103 -28.53 5.21 8.41
C PRO A 103 -27.37 5.28 7.40
N GLU A 104 -26.37 6.14 7.64
CA GLU A 104 -25.22 6.33 6.75
C GLU A 104 -23.95 6.64 7.57
N LEU A 105 -22.80 6.19 7.05
CA LEU A 105 -21.47 6.52 7.53
C LEU A 105 -20.67 7.13 6.37
N SER A 106 -20.24 8.38 6.52
CA SER A 106 -19.47 9.09 5.50
C SER A 106 -18.05 9.39 6.01
N PHE A 107 -17.04 9.14 5.16
CA PHE A 107 -15.64 9.47 5.44
C PHE A 107 -15.20 10.60 4.51
N SER A 108 -14.57 11.64 5.05
CA SER A 108 -14.08 12.75 4.25
C SER A 108 -12.78 13.34 4.80
N THR A 109 -11.99 13.91 3.90
CA THR A 109 -10.73 14.60 4.23
C THR A 109 -10.95 16.09 4.52
N ARG A 110 -12.12 16.63 4.17
CA ARG A 110 -12.54 17.98 4.53
C ARG A 110 -13.30 17.90 5.85
N ARG A 111 -13.05 18.84 6.77
CA ARG A 111 -14.02 19.07 7.84
C ARG A 111 -15.30 19.56 7.19
N MET A 112 -16.25 18.67 6.93
CA MET A 112 -17.63 19.11 6.76
C MET A 112 -18.02 19.77 8.08
N HIS A 113 -18.43 21.03 8.04
CA HIS A 113 -19.13 21.66 9.15
C HIS A 113 -20.49 20.97 9.24
N ASN A 114 -20.52 19.82 9.92
CA ASN A 114 -21.73 19.16 10.37
C ASN A 114 -21.47 18.65 11.80
N PRO A 115 -22.42 18.79 12.73
CA PRO A 115 -22.17 18.79 14.17
C PRO A 115 -22.06 17.37 14.71
N LEU A 116 -21.03 16.63 14.32
CA LEU A 116 -20.68 15.35 14.93
C LEU A 116 -19.46 15.55 15.82
N SER A 117 -19.69 16.24 16.94
CA SER A 117 -18.86 16.15 18.13
C SER A 117 -18.94 14.70 18.62
N LEU A 118 -17.92 13.89 18.34
CA LEU A 118 -17.77 12.59 19.00
C LEU A 118 -17.51 12.88 20.48
N ASN A 119 -18.57 12.91 21.29
CA ASN A 119 -18.45 12.98 22.74
C ASN A 119 -17.75 11.69 23.19
N LYS A 120 -16.45 11.80 23.43
CA LYS A 120 -15.67 10.83 24.16
C LYS A 120 -16.16 10.86 25.61
N GLN A 121 -17.28 10.20 25.90
CA GLN A 121 -17.69 9.96 27.27
C GLN A 121 -16.69 8.98 27.88
N MET A 122 -15.75 9.53 28.64
CA MET A 122 -15.08 8.82 29.71
C MET A 122 -16.15 8.31 30.68
N ARG A 123 -16.20 6.99 30.85
CA ARG A 123 -16.63 6.34 32.10
C ARG A 123 -15.35 5.62 32.55
N GLY A 124 -14.70 6.03 33.64
CA GLY A 124 -15.25 6.04 34.99
C GLY A 124 -14.61 4.83 35.67
#